data_AF-A0A258K4X5-F1
#
_entry.id   AF-A0A258K4X5-F1
#
_cell.length_a   1.000
_cell.length_b   1.000
_cell.length_c   1.000
_cell.angle_alpha   90.00
_cell.angle_beta   90.00
_cell.angle_gamma   90.00
#
_symmetry.space_group_name_H-M   'P 1'
#
loop_
_entity.id
_entity.type
_entity.pdbx_description
1 polymer ?
#
loop_
_entity_poly.entity_id
_entity_poly.type
_entity_poly.pdbx_seq_one_letter_code
_entity_poly.pdbx_strand_id
1 'polypeptide(L)'
;MACDTHRPLLFIMLKNTGALVPRGGRGIVSSPAEARYDKAQHAREAGMVSGQIGRGIGAASALVGTLFLAACGTTPSSNWGVGVVKETDPWGAYEAVVTVPAPDAPPRVFECTGPWSPTTTDVNIMADFGQANVGHAEVMQPNGSSAPGTILLPNEPKLRVDVAWADAIGYTMPLRASFTDETRWSVAGVAIGTSIADVEKANGRPFRMVGFGGNSGGVVTDWKGGRLANLTGPCRLGVQFAISALAPDSAQARARIAAATR
;
A
#
# COMPACT_ATOMS: atom_id res chain seq x y z
N MET A 1 26.49 -29.05 -20.89
CA MET A 1 25.16 -28.39 -20.85
C MET A 1 25.05 -27.66 -19.52
N ALA A 2 25.30 -26.35 -19.49
CA ALA A 2 25.00 -25.54 -18.32
C ALA A 2 23.48 -25.33 -18.30
N CYS A 3 22.82 -25.76 -17.22
CA CYS A 3 21.44 -25.34 -16.97
C CYS A 3 21.45 -23.83 -16.80
N ASP A 4 20.99 -23.12 -17.82
CA ASP A 4 20.62 -21.71 -17.73
C ASP A 4 19.46 -21.64 -16.72
N THR A 5 19.83 -21.50 -15.45
CA THR A 5 18.90 -21.28 -14.36
C THR A 5 18.43 -19.85 -14.54
N HIS A 6 17.33 -19.67 -15.27
CA HIS A 6 16.61 -18.41 -15.36
C HIS A 6 16.38 -17.91 -13.93
N ARG A 7 17.24 -17.01 -13.46
CA ARG A 7 17.06 -16.37 -12.16
C ARG A 7 15.70 -15.67 -12.21
N PRO A 8 14.81 -15.94 -11.26
CA PRO A 8 13.52 -15.29 -11.24
C PRO A 8 13.70 -13.78 -11.18
N LEU A 9 12.91 -13.08 -12.00
CA LEU A 9 12.89 -11.64 -12.01
C LEU A 9 12.08 -11.19 -10.79
N LEU A 10 12.69 -10.41 -9.92
CA LEU A 10 11.97 -9.82 -8.80
C LEU A 10 11.10 -8.66 -9.30
N PHE A 11 9.79 -8.83 -9.17
CA PHE A 11 8.80 -7.84 -9.54
C PHE A 11 8.43 -6.96 -8.35
N ILE A 12 8.71 -5.67 -8.44
CA ILE A 12 8.45 -4.72 -7.36
C ILE A 12 7.14 -3.99 -7.66
N MET A 13 6.10 -4.20 -6.83
CA MET A 13 4.76 -3.66 -7.04
C MET A 13 4.42 -2.53 -6.08
N LEU A 14 4.35 -1.31 -6.61
CA LEU A 14 3.94 -0.11 -5.89
C LEU A 14 2.53 0.35 -6.32
N LYS A 15 1.62 0.49 -5.33
CA LYS A 15 0.25 0.99 -5.55
C LYS A 15 0.17 2.50 -5.33
N ASN A 16 0.30 3.29 -6.36
CA ASN A 16 0.28 4.75 -6.29
C ASN A 16 -1.15 5.32 -6.31
N THR A 17 -1.62 5.82 -5.17
CA THR A 17 -2.99 6.30 -4.95
C THR A 17 -3.22 7.81 -5.17
N GLY A 18 -2.19 8.61 -5.47
CA GLY A 18 -2.31 10.09 -5.56
C GLY A 18 -2.22 10.67 -6.96
N ALA A 19 -2.38 9.86 -8.01
CA ALA A 19 -2.02 10.22 -9.38
C ALA A 19 -2.91 11.31 -10.05
N LEU A 20 -3.95 11.82 -9.39
CA LEU A 20 -5.04 12.56 -10.04
C LEU A 20 -5.50 13.83 -9.31
N VAL A 21 -4.67 14.48 -8.50
CA VAL A 21 -5.00 15.83 -8.02
C VAL A 21 -4.62 16.84 -9.11
N PRO A 22 -5.57 17.45 -9.85
CA PRO A 22 -5.22 18.49 -10.81
C PRO A 22 -4.65 19.69 -10.05
N ARG A 23 -3.44 20.14 -10.40
CA ARG A 23 -2.90 21.41 -9.92
C ARG A 23 -3.83 22.53 -10.37
N GLY A 24 -4.39 23.26 -9.41
CA GLY A 24 -5.25 24.41 -9.67
C GLY A 24 -4.54 25.45 -10.54
N GLY A 25 -5.15 25.79 -11.69
CA GLY A 25 -4.64 26.78 -12.63
C GLY A 25 -5.74 27.29 -13.55
N ARG A 26 -6.29 28.47 -13.19
CA ARG A 26 -7.03 29.48 -13.98
C ARG A 26 -8.02 29.00 -15.05
N GLY A 27 -9.30 29.18 -14.72
CA GLY A 27 -10.24 30.02 -15.48
C GLY A 27 -10.77 29.47 -16.80
N ILE A 28 -11.95 28.82 -16.74
CA ILE A 28 -12.93 28.92 -17.82
C ILE A 28 -14.28 29.22 -17.16
N VAL A 29 -14.89 30.32 -17.61
CA VAL A 29 -16.16 30.89 -17.16
C VAL A 29 -17.28 29.86 -17.30
N SER A 30 -17.95 29.53 -16.20
CA SER A 30 -19.17 28.72 -16.20
C SER A 30 -20.37 29.57 -16.65
N SER A 31 -21.09 29.05 -17.64
CA SER A 31 -22.31 29.62 -18.24
C SER A 31 -23.48 29.63 -17.24
N PRO A 32 -24.50 30.51 -17.37
CA PRO A 32 -25.56 30.72 -16.37
C PRO A 32 -26.51 29.53 -16.13
N ALA A 33 -26.31 28.40 -16.81
CA ALA A 33 -27.11 27.19 -16.66
C ALA A 33 -26.80 26.40 -15.39
N GLU A 34 -25.57 26.48 -14.85
CA GLU A 34 -25.14 25.68 -13.69
C GLU A 34 -25.68 26.21 -12.34
N ALA A 35 -25.97 27.51 -12.25
CA ALA A 35 -26.52 28.10 -11.02
C ALA A 35 -27.97 27.66 -10.71
N ARG A 36 -28.72 27.15 -11.70
CA ARG A 36 -30.10 26.68 -11.49
C ARG A 36 -30.17 25.25 -10.96
N TYR A 37 -29.13 24.44 -11.17
CA TYR A 37 -29.11 23.05 -10.73
C TYR A 37 -28.84 22.95 -9.22
N ASP A 38 -27.97 23.81 -8.69
CA ASP A 38 -27.58 23.80 -7.27
C ASP A 38 -28.75 24.20 -6.33
N LYS A 39 -29.59 25.15 -6.78
CA LYS A 39 -30.76 25.60 -6.01
C LYS A 39 -31.87 24.55 -5.90
N ALA A 40 -31.93 23.60 -6.84
CA ALA A 40 -32.94 22.55 -6.85
C ALA A 40 -32.61 21.36 -5.92
N GLN A 41 -31.31 21.13 -5.64
CA GLN A 41 -30.86 20.07 -4.73
C GLN A 41 -31.02 20.49 -3.25
N HIS A 42 -30.65 21.72 -2.88
CA HIS A 42 -30.83 22.22 -1.51
C HIS A 42 -32.30 22.31 -1.04
N ALA A 43 -33.25 22.46 -1.97
CA ALA A 43 -34.67 22.47 -1.63
C ALA A 43 -35.25 21.08 -1.31
N ARG A 44 -34.57 19.99 -1.70
CA ARG A 44 -35.04 18.61 -1.47
C ARG A 44 -34.58 18.03 -0.14
N GLU A 45 -33.49 18.53 0.44
CA GLU A 45 -32.95 18.04 1.72
C GLU A 45 -33.60 18.72 2.94
N ALA A 46 -34.21 19.91 2.77
CA ALA A 46 -34.92 20.59 3.85
C ALA A 46 -36.34 20.04 4.14
N GLY A 47 -36.83 19.08 3.35
CA GLY A 47 -38.22 18.61 3.39
C GLY A 47 -38.49 17.33 4.18
N MET A 48 -37.48 16.69 4.78
CA MET A 48 -37.62 15.36 5.37
C MET A 48 -37.21 15.28 6.85
N VAL A 49 -37.65 16.24 7.67
CA VAL A 49 -37.67 16.11 9.14
C VAL A 49 -38.95 16.74 9.68
N SER A 50 -40.04 15.96 9.74
CA SER A 50 -41.16 16.22 10.66
C SER A 50 -42.15 15.05 10.66
N GLY A 51 -42.37 14.42 11.82
CA GLY A 51 -43.32 13.33 12.00
C GLY A 51 -43.23 12.74 13.41
N GLN A 52 -44.03 13.29 14.31
CA GLN A 52 -43.91 13.20 15.77
C GLN A 52 -44.96 12.23 16.37
N ILE A 53 -44.58 11.55 17.46
CA ILE A 53 -45.35 11.11 18.67
C ILE A 53 -46.65 10.28 18.60
N GLY A 54 -46.61 9.14 19.32
CA GLY A 54 -47.76 8.46 19.94
C GLY A 54 -47.35 7.72 21.22
N ARG A 55 -48.05 8.00 22.33
CA ARG A 55 -47.80 7.55 23.74
C ARG A 55 -48.38 6.16 24.05
N GLY A 56 -47.82 5.45 25.05
CA GLY A 56 -48.55 4.38 25.77
C GLY A 56 -47.74 3.45 26.69
N ILE A 57 -47.58 3.86 27.96
CA ILE A 57 -47.71 3.11 29.24
C ILE A 57 -47.26 1.62 29.31
N GLY A 58 -46.40 1.29 30.29
CA GLY A 58 -46.31 -0.04 30.88
C GLY A 58 -44.98 -0.34 31.61
N ALA A 59 -45.03 -0.42 32.94
CA ALA A 59 -43.90 -0.72 33.81
C ALA A 59 -43.48 -2.21 33.75
N ALA A 60 -42.18 -2.49 33.93
CA ALA A 60 -41.68 -3.60 34.77
C ALA A 60 -40.14 -3.67 34.77
N SER A 61 -39.59 -3.82 35.97
CA SER A 61 -38.20 -4.01 36.35
C SER A 61 -37.54 -5.24 35.71
N ALA A 62 -36.26 -5.14 35.34
CA ALA A 62 -35.24 -6.16 35.63
C ALA A 62 -33.84 -5.59 35.35
N LEU A 63 -33.03 -5.52 36.41
CA LEU A 63 -31.58 -5.33 36.36
C LEU A 63 -30.93 -6.48 35.57
N VAL A 64 -30.24 -6.17 34.48
CA VAL A 64 -29.21 -7.06 33.93
C VAL A 64 -27.95 -6.22 33.72
N GLY A 65 -26.97 -6.45 34.60
CA GLY A 65 -25.67 -5.80 34.56
C GLY A 65 -24.98 -6.08 33.24
N THR A 66 -24.71 -5.01 32.47
CA THR A 66 -23.89 -5.07 31.28
C THR A 66 -22.43 -5.17 31.75
N LEU A 67 -21.87 -6.38 31.75
CA LEU A 67 -20.43 -6.57 31.78
C LEU A 67 -19.88 -5.98 30.47
N PHE A 68 -19.46 -4.72 30.51
CA PHE A 68 -18.57 -4.17 29.51
C PHE A 68 -17.21 -4.84 29.72
N LEU A 69 -16.98 -5.96 29.02
CA LEU A 69 -15.62 -6.38 28.70
C LEU A 69 -15.04 -5.29 27.79
N ALA A 70 -14.37 -4.33 28.42
CA ALA A 70 -13.39 -3.49 27.77
C ALA A 70 -12.29 -4.43 27.25
N ALA A 71 -12.50 -4.97 26.06
CA ALA A 71 -11.42 -5.50 25.26
C ALA A 71 -10.51 -4.29 24.99
N CYS A 72 -9.43 -4.17 25.77
CA CYS A 72 -8.29 -3.36 25.38
C CYS A 72 -7.88 -3.86 24.01
N GLY A 73 -8.25 -3.12 22.97
CA GLY A 73 -7.64 -3.24 21.67
C GLY A 73 -6.20 -2.82 21.82
N THR A 74 -5.32 -3.75 22.18
CA THR A 74 -3.90 -3.62 21.88
C THR A 74 -3.80 -3.70 20.37
N THR A 75 -3.93 -2.54 19.72
CA THR A 75 -3.25 -2.32 18.46
C THR A 75 -1.79 -2.69 18.73
N PRO A 76 -1.20 -3.66 18.01
CA PRO A 76 0.23 -3.92 18.16
C PRO A 76 0.96 -2.66 17.69
N SER A 77 1.27 -1.77 18.63
CA SER A 77 2.22 -0.69 18.41
C SER A 77 3.55 -1.37 18.13
N SER A 78 4.17 -1.06 17.00
CA SER A 78 5.57 -1.41 16.82
C SER A 78 6.37 -0.98 18.05
N ASN A 79 7.13 -1.93 18.58
CA ASN A 79 8.03 -1.75 19.71
C ASN A 79 9.33 -1.03 19.30
N TRP A 80 9.26 -0.13 18.31
CA TRP A 80 10.42 0.65 17.96
C TRP A 80 10.79 1.55 19.14
N GLY A 81 11.88 1.19 19.81
CA GLY A 81 12.38 1.89 20.97
C GLY A 81 13.31 1.00 21.78
N VAL A 82 12.94 -0.26 22.00
CA VAL A 82 13.73 -1.19 22.82
C VAL A 82 13.45 -2.66 22.45
N GLY A 83 14.48 -3.40 22.04
CA GLY A 83 14.50 -4.86 21.93
C GLY A 83 15.38 -5.48 23.02
N VAL A 84 15.01 -6.66 23.54
CA VAL A 84 15.83 -7.40 24.50
C VAL A 84 16.44 -8.60 23.78
N VAL A 85 17.75 -8.61 23.62
CA VAL A 85 18.51 -9.77 23.16
C VAL A 85 18.83 -10.61 24.39
N LYS A 86 18.29 -11.82 24.45
CA LYS A 86 18.63 -12.80 25.50
C LYS A 86 19.57 -13.83 24.89
N GLU A 87 20.77 -13.95 25.45
CA GLU A 87 21.73 -14.94 25.03
C GLU A 87 22.14 -15.76 26.26
N THR A 88 22.36 -17.05 26.07
CA THR A 88 22.73 -17.99 27.13
C THR A 88 23.96 -18.75 26.70
N ASP A 89 25.01 -18.65 27.49
CA ASP A 89 26.28 -19.35 27.27
C ASP A 89 26.65 -20.19 28.52
N PRO A 90 27.75 -20.98 28.49
CA PRO A 90 28.16 -21.81 29.63
C PRO A 90 28.47 -21.05 30.93
N TRP A 91 28.58 -19.73 30.88
CA TRP A 91 28.87 -18.86 32.02
C TRP A 91 27.63 -18.13 32.54
N GLY A 92 26.50 -18.19 31.84
CA GLY A 92 25.21 -17.69 32.33
C GLY A 92 24.28 -17.18 31.23
N ALA A 93 23.13 -16.67 31.63
CA ALA A 93 22.23 -15.93 30.76
C ALA A 93 22.49 -14.43 30.90
N TYR A 94 22.62 -13.72 29.78
CA TYR A 94 22.68 -12.27 29.76
C TYR A 94 21.59 -11.68 28.89
N GLU A 95 21.08 -10.53 29.34
CA GLU A 95 20.07 -9.75 28.62
C GLU A 95 20.69 -8.41 28.21
N ALA A 96 20.72 -8.13 26.91
CA ALA A 96 21.14 -6.84 26.38
C ALA A 96 19.92 -6.08 25.87
N VAL A 97 19.74 -4.87 26.39
CA VAL A 97 18.68 -3.95 25.97
C VAL A 97 19.22 -3.11 24.80
N VAL A 98 18.69 -3.35 23.60
CA VAL A 98 19.12 -2.66 22.37
C VAL A 98 18.03 -1.67 21.96
N THR A 99 18.37 -0.39 21.80
CA THR A 99 17.45 0.59 21.23
C THR A 99 17.28 0.30 19.73
N VAL A 100 16.08 -0.14 19.34
CA VAL A 100 15.73 -0.29 17.92
C VAL A 100 15.08 1.02 17.47
N PRO A 101 15.78 1.90 16.73
CA PRO A 101 15.23 3.19 16.37
C PRO A 101 13.96 3.02 15.55
N ALA A 102 12.95 3.85 15.84
CA ALA A 102 11.79 3.94 15.01
C ALA A 102 12.21 4.36 13.59
N PRO A 103 11.66 3.71 12.55
CA PRO A 103 12.02 3.95 11.17
C PRO A 103 11.46 5.30 10.65
N ASP A 104 11.96 6.39 11.21
CA ASP A 104 11.45 7.75 11.05
C ASP A 104 12.18 8.54 9.95
N ALA A 105 13.24 7.96 9.39
CA ALA A 105 14.13 8.59 8.43
C ALA A 105 13.47 8.77 7.02
N PRO A 106 13.88 9.81 6.26
CA PRO A 106 13.32 10.25 4.96
C PRO A 106 13.31 9.14 3.88
N PRO A 107 12.58 9.29 2.75
CA PRO A 107 11.82 8.22 2.12
C PRO A 107 12.65 6.95 1.91
N ARG A 108 12.08 5.83 2.36
CA ARG A 108 12.73 4.54 2.31
C ARG A 108 12.87 4.14 0.84
N VAL A 109 14.09 4.09 0.33
CA VAL A 109 14.33 3.67 -1.05
C VAL A 109 14.43 2.15 -1.06
N PHE A 110 13.57 1.51 -1.84
CA PHE A 110 13.66 0.10 -2.13
C PHE A 110 14.52 -0.07 -3.39
N GLU A 111 15.65 -0.72 -3.22
CA GLU A 111 16.60 -1.00 -4.28
C GLU A 111 16.72 -2.50 -4.48
N CYS A 112 17.03 -2.94 -5.70
CA CYS A 112 17.24 -4.36 -6.02
C CYS A 112 18.61 -4.88 -5.55
N THR A 113 18.97 -4.56 -4.31
CA THR A 113 20.29 -4.78 -3.71
C THR A 113 20.14 -5.06 -2.21
N GLY A 114 21.20 -5.56 -1.58
CA GLY A 114 21.21 -5.86 -0.14
C GLY A 114 20.05 -6.79 0.27
N PRO A 115 19.20 -6.41 1.25
CA PRO A 115 18.11 -7.26 1.75
C PRO A 115 17.11 -7.68 0.67
N TRP A 116 17.05 -6.91 -0.41
CA TRP A 116 16.12 -7.07 -1.54
C TRP A 116 16.80 -7.59 -2.80
N SER A 117 17.99 -8.16 -2.64
CA SER A 117 18.70 -8.83 -3.72
C SER A 117 17.85 -9.95 -4.33
N PRO A 118 17.96 -10.22 -5.64
CA PRO A 118 17.34 -11.39 -6.29
C PRO A 118 17.79 -12.74 -5.74
N THR A 119 18.84 -12.76 -4.90
CA THR A 119 19.33 -13.94 -4.20
C THR A 119 19.02 -13.90 -2.70
N THR A 120 18.16 -12.98 -2.25
CA THR A 120 17.74 -12.91 -0.85
C THR A 120 16.90 -14.13 -0.48
N THR A 121 16.80 -14.38 0.82
CA THR A 121 16.02 -15.45 1.42
C THR A 121 15.31 -14.90 2.65
N ASP A 122 14.32 -15.62 3.14
CA ASP A 122 13.65 -15.26 4.39
C ASP A 122 14.63 -15.18 5.58
N VAL A 123 15.64 -16.05 5.61
CA VAL A 123 16.71 -16.02 6.63
C VAL A 123 17.49 -14.70 6.56
N ASN A 124 17.82 -14.22 5.37
CA ASN A 124 18.50 -12.93 5.20
C ASN A 124 17.61 -11.78 5.69
N ILE A 125 16.32 -11.79 5.35
CA ILE A 125 15.36 -10.77 5.81
C ILE A 125 15.24 -10.80 7.34
N MET A 126 15.16 -11.97 7.97
CA MET A 126 15.14 -12.09 9.43
C MET A 126 16.45 -11.64 10.08
N ALA A 127 17.59 -11.89 9.45
CA ALA A 127 18.88 -11.42 9.95
C ALA A 127 18.99 -9.89 9.89
N ASP A 128 18.53 -9.27 8.79
CA ASP A 128 18.64 -7.82 8.58
C ASP A 128 17.61 -7.02 9.39
N PHE A 129 16.40 -7.55 9.58
CA PHE A 129 15.29 -6.83 10.22
C PHE A 129 14.87 -7.38 11.59
N GLY A 130 15.43 -8.53 12.00
CA GLY A 130 15.10 -9.25 13.22
C GLY A 130 13.90 -10.19 13.03
N GLN A 131 14.04 -11.44 13.48
CA GLN A 131 13.00 -12.47 13.34
C GLN A 131 11.63 -12.04 13.90
N ALA A 132 11.60 -11.29 15.01
CA ALA A 132 10.34 -10.81 15.60
C ALA A 132 9.55 -9.84 14.70
N ASN A 133 10.22 -9.24 13.70
CA ASN A 133 9.65 -8.31 12.75
C ASN A 133 9.24 -8.97 11.43
N VAL A 134 9.36 -10.30 11.34
CA VAL A 134 9.04 -11.07 10.14
C VAL A 134 7.93 -12.06 10.48
N GLY A 135 6.85 -12.03 9.72
CA GLY A 135 5.79 -13.02 9.77
C GLY A 135 5.67 -13.79 8.46
N HIS A 136 4.87 -14.85 8.47
CA HIS A 136 4.57 -15.63 7.28
C HIS A 136 3.06 -15.76 7.11
N ALA A 137 2.58 -15.56 5.89
CA ALA A 137 1.17 -15.72 5.53
C ALA A 137 1.02 -15.93 4.02
N GLU A 138 -0.21 -16.15 3.58
CA GLU A 138 -0.55 -16.12 2.16
C GLU A 138 -0.32 -14.72 1.58
N VAL A 139 0.52 -14.63 0.55
CA VAL A 139 0.83 -13.40 -0.19
C VAL A 139 0.52 -13.55 -1.68
N MET A 140 0.20 -12.43 -2.32
CA MET A 140 -0.20 -12.44 -3.73
C MET A 140 1.02 -12.61 -4.65
N GLN A 141 1.00 -13.66 -5.46
CA GLN A 141 1.99 -14.00 -6.48
C GLN A 141 1.90 -13.05 -7.70
N PRO A 142 2.94 -12.98 -8.56
CA PRO A 142 2.90 -12.17 -9.79
C PRO A 142 1.76 -12.51 -10.76
N ASN A 143 1.32 -13.77 -10.77
CA ASN A 143 0.22 -14.26 -11.61
C ASN A 143 -1.18 -13.97 -11.02
N GLY A 144 -1.26 -13.37 -9.82
CA GLY A 144 -2.51 -13.08 -9.12
C GLY A 144 -3.02 -14.19 -8.20
N SER A 145 -2.39 -15.36 -8.14
CA SER A 145 -2.71 -16.38 -7.12
C SER A 145 -2.15 -15.98 -5.75
N SER A 146 -2.51 -16.72 -4.70
CA SER A 146 -1.85 -16.61 -3.38
C SER A 146 -1.01 -17.87 -3.12
N ALA A 147 0.10 -17.70 -2.42
CA ALA A 147 0.88 -18.80 -1.84
C ALA A 147 1.58 -18.32 -0.55
N PRO A 148 2.13 -19.24 0.27
CA PRO A 148 2.92 -18.85 1.43
C PRO A 148 4.06 -17.90 1.07
N GLY A 149 4.22 -16.86 1.87
CA GLY A 149 5.29 -15.89 1.71
C GLY A 149 5.61 -15.16 3.00
N THR A 150 6.52 -14.19 2.86
CA THR A 150 7.06 -13.44 3.99
C THR A 150 6.39 -12.08 4.06
N ILE A 151 5.97 -11.68 5.27
CA ILE A 151 5.49 -10.33 5.56
C ILE A 151 6.51 -9.70 6.50
N LEU A 152 7.32 -8.78 5.96
CA LEU A 152 8.16 -7.92 6.78
C LEU A 152 7.29 -6.85 7.42
N LEU A 153 7.50 -6.61 8.72
CA LEU A 153 6.84 -5.57 9.51
C LEU A 153 5.30 -5.61 9.39
N PRO A 154 4.66 -6.73 9.73
CA PRO A 154 3.22 -6.94 9.52
C PRO A 154 2.34 -5.92 10.22
N ASN A 155 2.80 -5.37 11.35
CA ASN A 155 2.08 -4.40 12.17
C ASN A 155 2.35 -2.94 11.78
N GLU A 156 3.25 -2.69 10.83
CA GLU A 156 3.64 -1.35 10.38
C GLU A 156 3.24 -1.14 8.92
N PRO A 157 1.97 -0.81 8.61
CA PRO A 157 1.47 -0.78 7.24
C PRO A 157 2.28 0.17 6.34
N LYS A 158 2.84 1.25 6.88
CA LYS A 158 3.67 2.21 6.14
C LYS A 158 5.03 1.66 5.71
N LEU A 159 5.47 0.54 6.30
CA LEU A 159 6.80 -0.04 6.08
C LEU A 159 6.74 -1.52 5.71
N ARG A 160 5.55 -2.12 5.78
CA ARG A 160 5.29 -3.50 5.43
C ARG A 160 5.73 -3.80 3.99
N VAL A 161 6.40 -4.93 3.84
CA VAL A 161 6.76 -5.51 2.54
C VAL A 161 6.30 -6.96 2.51
N ASP A 162 5.46 -7.30 1.54
CA ASP A 162 5.04 -8.67 1.28
C ASP A 162 5.95 -9.25 0.19
N VAL A 163 6.64 -10.35 0.50
CA VAL A 163 7.58 -11.03 -0.39
C VAL A 163 7.01 -12.38 -0.80
N ALA A 164 6.78 -12.53 -2.10
CA ALA A 164 6.44 -13.80 -2.73
C ALA A 164 7.71 -14.51 -3.21
N TRP A 165 7.75 -15.83 -3.02
CA TRP A 165 8.91 -16.67 -3.33
C TRP A 165 8.59 -17.65 -4.45
N ALA A 166 9.59 -17.96 -5.29
CA ALA A 166 9.47 -19.02 -6.29
C ALA A 166 9.46 -20.39 -5.60
N ASP A 167 10.31 -20.55 -4.58
CA ASP A 167 10.24 -21.66 -3.65
C ASP A 167 9.57 -21.18 -2.37
N ALA A 168 8.26 -21.41 -2.28
CA ALA A 168 7.45 -21.03 -1.11
C ALA A 168 7.71 -21.90 0.13
N ILE A 169 8.32 -23.08 -0.03
CA ILE A 169 8.65 -23.97 1.10
C ILE A 169 9.96 -23.53 1.73
N GLY A 170 10.99 -23.29 0.91
CA GLY A 170 12.29 -22.81 1.37
C GLY A 170 12.38 -21.30 1.57
N TYR A 171 11.35 -20.54 1.15
CA TYR A 171 11.34 -19.08 1.14
C TYR A 171 12.60 -18.48 0.47
N THR A 172 12.90 -19.00 -0.72
CA THR A 172 14.04 -18.56 -1.53
C THR A 172 13.60 -18.08 -2.90
N MET A 173 14.50 -17.38 -3.60
CA MET A 173 14.27 -16.91 -4.97
C MET A 173 13.05 -15.97 -5.05
N PRO A 174 13.18 -14.72 -4.58
CA PRO A 174 12.06 -13.78 -4.52
C PRO A 174 11.51 -13.50 -5.91
N LEU A 175 10.19 -13.64 -6.06
CA LEU A 175 9.45 -13.34 -7.29
C LEU A 175 8.81 -11.97 -7.26
N ARG A 176 8.38 -11.53 -6.07
CA ARG A 176 7.64 -10.28 -5.92
C ARG A 176 7.93 -9.64 -4.59
N ALA A 177 8.13 -8.33 -4.59
CA ALA A 177 7.98 -7.49 -3.42
C ALA A 177 6.78 -6.57 -3.66
N SER A 178 5.85 -6.49 -2.71
CA SER A 178 4.71 -5.58 -2.81
C SER A 178 4.50 -4.78 -1.53
N PHE A 179 3.98 -3.58 -1.72
CA PHE A 179 3.74 -2.64 -0.63
C PHE A 179 2.25 -2.36 -0.45
N THR A 180 1.90 -1.87 0.73
CA THR A 180 0.58 -1.31 1.02
C THR A 180 0.36 0.01 0.27
N ASP A 181 -0.86 0.52 0.31
CA ASP A 181 -1.23 1.84 -0.20
C ASP A 181 -0.80 3.01 0.72
N GLU A 182 -0.41 2.72 1.95
CA GLU A 182 0.14 3.67 2.93
C GLU A 182 1.67 3.71 2.96
N THR A 183 2.31 2.94 2.08
CA THR A 183 3.76 2.74 2.11
C THR A 183 4.55 4.04 2.01
N ARG A 184 5.63 4.12 2.81
CA ARG A 184 6.67 5.15 2.73
C ARG A 184 7.84 4.71 1.84
N TRP A 185 7.79 3.51 1.27
CA TRP A 185 8.78 3.05 0.31
C TRP A 185 8.63 3.77 -1.03
N SER A 186 9.78 4.07 -1.63
CA SER A 186 9.90 4.57 -3.00
C SER A 186 10.77 3.62 -3.80
N VAL A 187 10.48 3.46 -5.09
CA VAL A 187 11.22 2.59 -6.00
C VAL A 187 11.60 3.41 -7.22
N ALA A 188 12.89 3.55 -7.49
CA ALA A 188 13.39 4.34 -8.62
C ALA A 188 12.79 5.77 -8.71
N GLY A 189 12.58 6.42 -7.56
CA GLY A 189 12.00 7.76 -7.47
C GLY A 189 10.46 7.81 -7.61
N VAL A 190 9.79 6.68 -7.76
CA VAL A 190 8.33 6.58 -7.72
C VAL A 190 7.89 6.23 -6.30
N ALA A 191 6.96 6.99 -5.73
CA ALA A 191 6.40 6.79 -4.41
C ALA A 191 4.87 6.92 -4.45
N ILE A 192 4.20 6.67 -3.32
CA ILE A 192 2.81 7.06 -3.15
C ILE A 192 2.66 8.56 -3.39
N GLY A 193 1.71 8.93 -4.25
CA GLY A 193 1.43 10.33 -4.56
C GLY A 193 2.16 10.88 -5.79
N THR A 194 3.10 10.14 -6.37
CA THR A 194 3.75 10.58 -7.63
C THR A 194 2.70 10.70 -8.74
N SER A 195 2.60 11.85 -9.40
CA SER A 195 1.59 12.02 -10.46
C SER A 195 1.93 11.13 -11.67
N ILE A 196 0.93 10.79 -12.51
CA ILE A 196 1.17 10.07 -13.78
C ILE A 196 2.19 10.83 -14.64
N ALA A 197 2.08 12.16 -14.68
CA ALA A 197 2.99 13.01 -15.44
C ALA A 197 4.43 12.96 -14.88
N ASP A 198 4.60 12.92 -13.56
CA ASP A 198 5.92 12.80 -12.94
C ASP A 198 6.50 11.40 -13.15
N VAL A 199 5.69 10.34 -13.17
CA VAL A 199 6.14 8.98 -13.53
C VAL A 199 6.56 8.93 -15.00
N GLU A 200 5.79 9.52 -15.92
CA GLU A 200 6.15 9.61 -17.33
C GLU A 200 7.47 10.37 -17.53
N LYS A 201 7.63 11.50 -16.82
CA LYS A 201 8.86 12.29 -16.81
C LYS A 201 10.05 11.48 -16.26
N ALA A 202 9.86 10.74 -15.16
CA ALA A 202 10.90 9.88 -14.59
C ALA A 202 11.27 8.73 -15.53
N ASN A 203 10.28 8.18 -16.26
CA ASN A 203 10.50 7.20 -17.31
C ASN A 203 11.23 7.79 -18.53
N GLY A 204 11.06 9.09 -18.78
CA GLY A 204 11.62 9.79 -19.93
C GLY A 204 10.94 9.43 -21.26
N ARG A 205 9.88 8.63 -21.22
CA ARG A 205 9.06 8.19 -22.35
C ARG A 205 7.62 7.94 -21.89
N PRO A 206 6.63 8.05 -22.78
CA PRO A 206 5.28 7.54 -22.53
C PRO A 206 5.32 6.06 -22.15
N PHE A 207 4.34 5.59 -21.37
CA PHE A 207 4.17 4.18 -21.03
C PHE A 207 2.73 3.74 -21.30
N ARG A 208 2.49 2.43 -21.40
CA ARG A 208 1.14 1.86 -21.50
C ARG A 208 0.67 1.38 -20.15
N MET A 209 -0.62 1.58 -19.91
CA MET A 209 -1.33 1.07 -18.75
C MET A 209 -2.70 0.54 -19.18
N VAL A 210 -3.23 -0.39 -18.40
CA VAL A 210 -4.54 -1.01 -18.64
C VAL A 210 -5.37 -0.97 -17.37
N GLY A 211 -6.70 -1.03 -17.51
CA GLY A 211 -7.63 -1.07 -16.37
C GLY A 211 -7.92 0.28 -15.71
N PHE A 212 -7.28 1.36 -16.16
CA PHE A 212 -7.52 2.69 -15.62
C PHE A 212 -8.94 3.16 -15.94
N GLY A 213 -9.72 3.47 -14.89
CA GLY A 213 -11.13 3.84 -15.02
C GLY A 213 -12.06 2.98 -14.15
N GLY A 214 -11.63 1.77 -13.79
CA GLY A 214 -12.31 0.91 -12.81
C GLY A 214 -11.96 1.25 -11.36
N ASN A 215 -12.67 0.65 -10.40
CA ASN A 215 -12.46 0.87 -8.97
C ASN A 215 -11.07 0.42 -8.48
N SER A 216 -10.42 -0.50 -9.21
CA SER A 216 -9.09 -1.03 -8.88
C SER A 216 -7.94 -0.20 -9.45
N GLY A 217 -8.23 0.87 -10.21
CA GLY A 217 -7.20 1.65 -10.89
C GLY A 217 -6.56 0.96 -12.09
N GLY A 218 -5.50 1.55 -12.65
CA GLY A 218 -4.79 1.04 -13.82
C GLY A 218 -3.36 0.59 -13.53
N VAL A 219 -2.92 -0.49 -14.17
CA VAL A 219 -1.59 -1.07 -14.00
C VAL A 219 -0.73 -0.75 -15.22
N VAL A 220 0.50 -0.30 -15.01
CA VAL A 220 1.51 -0.13 -16.07
C VAL A 220 1.90 -1.49 -16.62
N THR A 221 1.76 -1.66 -17.93
CA THR A 221 2.04 -2.93 -18.62
C THR A 221 3.27 -2.86 -19.51
N ASP A 222 3.67 -1.66 -19.95
CA ASP A 222 4.82 -1.49 -20.83
C ASP A 222 5.42 -0.09 -20.67
N TRP A 223 6.66 -0.03 -20.19
CA TRP A 223 7.44 1.21 -20.03
C TRP A 223 7.95 1.80 -21.36
N LYS A 224 7.70 1.15 -22.50
CA LYS A 224 8.10 1.56 -23.86
C LYS A 224 9.57 1.88 -24.03
N GLY A 225 10.40 1.08 -23.37
CA GLY A 225 11.86 1.24 -23.38
C GLY A 225 12.33 2.51 -22.67
N GLY A 226 11.51 3.08 -21.79
CA GLY A 226 11.92 4.17 -20.91
C GLY A 226 12.80 3.69 -19.75
N ARG A 227 13.29 4.63 -18.96
CA ARG A 227 14.26 4.39 -17.87
C ARG A 227 13.71 3.43 -16.81
N LEU A 228 12.40 3.46 -16.52
CA LEU A 228 11.79 2.60 -15.51
C LEU A 228 11.62 1.14 -15.96
N ALA A 229 11.88 0.83 -17.24
CA ALA A 229 11.92 -0.54 -17.75
C ALA A 229 13.11 -1.33 -17.21
N ASN A 230 14.21 -0.65 -16.88
CA ASN A 230 15.50 -1.24 -16.53
C ASN A 230 15.96 -0.73 -15.18
N LEU A 231 15.53 -1.40 -14.11
CA LEU A 231 16.12 -1.17 -12.79
C LEU A 231 17.53 -1.76 -12.74
N THR A 232 18.30 -1.37 -11.73
CA THR A 232 19.57 -2.04 -11.46
C THR A 232 19.30 -3.50 -11.09
N GLY A 233 20.08 -4.44 -11.62
CA GLY A 233 19.88 -5.87 -11.42
C GLY A 233 18.70 -6.45 -12.24
N PRO A 234 18.28 -7.70 -11.96
CA PRO A 234 17.19 -8.37 -12.67
C PRO A 234 15.79 -7.95 -12.16
N CYS A 235 15.66 -6.85 -11.42
CA CYS A 235 14.37 -6.39 -10.94
C CYS A 235 13.60 -5.64 -12.02
N ARG A 236 12.27 -5.70 -11.93
CA ARG A 236 11.35 -4.90 -12.74
C ARG A 236 10.40 -4.11 -11.85
N LEU A 237 10.18 -2.85 -12.19
CA LEU A 237 9.17 -2.03 -11.54
C LEU A 237 7.79 -2.27 -12.16
N GLY A 238 6.83 -2.64 -11.32
CA GLY A 238 5.41 -2.57 -11.60
C GLY A 238 4.77 -1.42 -10.82
N VAL A 239 3.95 -0.63 -11.51
CA VAL A 239 3.18 0.47 -10.88
C VAL A 239 1.70 0.25 -11.15
N GLN A 240 0.91 0.32 -10.09
CA GLN A 240 -0.54 0.39 -10.16
C GLN A 240 -0.96 1.78 -9.73
N PHE A 241 -1.62 2.54 -10.60
CA PHE A 241 -2.25 3.80 -10.25
C PHE A 241 -3.68 3.56 -9.81
N ALA A 242 -4.03 4.04 -8.63
CA ALA A 242 -5.41 4.06 -8.16
C ALA A 242 -5.96 5.49 -8.16
N ILE A 243 -7.26 5.62 -8.41
CA ILE A 243 -7.99 6.85 -8.12
C ILE A 243 -8.22 6.85 -6.62
N SER A 244 -7.74 7.87 -5.90
CA SER A 244 -7.98 7.96 -4.47
C SER A 244 -9.48 7.87 -4.19
N ALA A 245 -9.90 6.89 -3.40
CA ALA A 245 -11.29 6.75 -2.95
C ALA A 245 -11.72 7.93 -2.04
N LEU A 246 -10.75 8.72 -1.56
CA LEU A 246 -10.97 9.96 -0.80
C LEU A 246 -11.11 11.20 -1.70
N ALA A 247 -10.91 11.07 -3.02
CA ALA A 247 -11.18 12.16 -3.95
C ALA A 247 -12.71 12.33 -4.10
N PRO A 248 -13.24 13.57 -4.09
CA PRO A 248 -14.66 13.82 -4.36
C PRO A 248 -15.09 13.16 -5.69
N ASP A 249 -16.34 12.67 -5.77
CA ASP A 249 -16.85 11.95 -6.96
C ASP A 249 -16.63 12.70 -8.27
N SER A 250 -16.70 14.03 -8.23
CA SER A 250 -16.42 14.90 -9.38
C SER A 250 -14.95 14.86 -9.84
N ALA A 251 -14.00 14.72 -8.91
CA ALA A 251 -12.58 14.56 -9.22
C ALA A 251 -12.29 13.16 -9.77
N GLN A 252 -12.95 12.12 -9.23
CA GLN A 252 -12.87 10.76 -9.77
C GLN A 252 -13.44 10.68 -11.18
N ALA A 253 -14.59 11.30 -11.44
CA ALA A 253 -15.22 11.35 -12.76
C ALA A 253 -14.34 12.07 -13.80
N ARG A 254 -13.77 13.23 -13.44
CA ARG A 254 -12.85 13.98 -14.33
C ARG A 254 -11.61 13.17 -14.69
N ALA A 255 -11.04 12.46 -13.72
CA ALA A 255 -9.89 11.61 -13.95
C ALA A 255 -10.18 10.43 -14.90
N ARG A 256 -11.35 9.80 -14.76
CA ARG A 256 -11.81 8.72 -15.66
C ARG A 256 -11.94 9.22 -17.10
N ILE A 257 -12.53 10.40 -17.29
CA ILE A 257 -12.72 11.02 -18.62
C ILE A 257 -11.37 11.41 -19.25
N ALA A 258 -10.47 12.03 -18.48
CA ALA A 258 -9.17 12.46 -18.97
C ALA A 258 -8.26 11.30 -19.41
N ALA A 259 -8.44 10.11 -18.84
CA ALA A 259 -7.71 8.92 -19.25
C ALA A 259 -8.33 8.18 -20.44
N ALA A 260 -9.64 8.31 -20.66
CA ALA A 260 -10.32 7.73 -21.83
C ALA A 260 -10.06 8.51 -23.13
N THR A 261 -9.47 9.71 -23.04
CA THR A 261 -9.25 10.65 -24.14
C THR A 261 -7.80 10.78 -24.59
N ARG A 262 -6.88 9.97 -24.04
CA ARG A 262 -5.48 9.82 -24.50
C ARG A 262 -5.25 8.42 -25.03
#